data_AF-A0A8B8TYK7-F1
#
_entry.id   AF-A0A8B8TYK7-F1
#
_cell.length_a   1.000
_cell.length_b   1.000
_cell.length_c   1.000
_cell.angle_alpha   90.00
_cell.angle_beta   90.00
_cell.angle_gamma   90.00
#
_symmetry.space_group_name_H-M   'P 1'
#
loop_
_entity.id
_entity.type
_entity.pdbx_description
1 polymer ?
#
loop_
_entity_poly.entity_id
_entity_poly.type
_entity_poly.pdbx_seq_one_letter_code
_entity_poly.pdbx_strand_id
1 'polypeptide(L)'
;MGKVRSLRARVHQAAVRLTREAAPGPAPPAREAAPPQASAGGVGGKEWAFPSASVFAGTTIDPGALVQKLDEDVRSRASTRRGVETKAVLPKKEKLKLRRERWLHKIEAIKLAEQKRKAERRRQATVVVGDLQPLRDALPELLELEAGGRRLPARRGAASRPRPAELSRMNAAQRLQLLEEERTRFQELLASPAYRASPLLAIGRQLAQQMQLDGSQP
;
A
#
# COMPACT_ATOMS: atom_id res chain seq x y z
N MET A 1 -40.11 -33.29 18.88
CA MET A 1 -39.45 -32.00 19.16
C MET A 1 -37.95 -32.21 19.36
N GLY A 2 -37.17 -32.26 18.27
CA GLY A 2 -35.76 -32.64 18.29
C GLY A 2 -34.85 -31.49 18.71
N LYS A 3 -34.02 -31.70 19.75
CA LYS A 3 -32.97 -30.77 20.16
C LYS A 3 -31.80 -30.86 19.18
N VAL A 4 -31.58 -29.82 18.39
CA VAL A 4 -30.41 -29.70 17.50
C VAL A 4 -29.15 -29.57 18.38
N ARG A 5 -28.43 -30.68 18.56
CA ARG A 5 -27.21 -30.74 19.37
C ARG A 5 -26.00 -30.17 18.60
N SER A 6 -25.60 -28.96 19.02
CA SER A 6 -24.24 -28.38 19.02
C SER A 6 -23.38 -28.44 17.74
N LEU A 7 -23.57 -27.48 16.83
CA LEU A 7 -22.54 -27.09 15.84
C LEU A 7 -21.27 -26.51 16.51
N ARG A 8 -21.40 -25.98 17.73
CA ARG A 8 -20.34 -25.28 18.48
C ARG A 8 -19.18 -26.18 18.90
N ALA A 9 -19.38 -27.50 18.94
CA ALA A 9 -18.33 -28.45 19.32
C ALA A 9 -17.31 -28.69 18.20
N ARG A 10 -17.67 -28.48 16.93
CA ARG A 10 -16.78 -28.80 15.79
C ARG A 10 -15.62 -27.83 15.60
N VAL A 11 -15.76 -26.57 16.02
CA VAL A 11 -14.71 -25.56 15.79
C VAL A 11 -13.56 -25.71 16.79
N HIS A 12 -13.81 -26.26 17.99
CA HIS A 12 -12.78 -26.40 19.03
C HIS A 12 -12.06 -27.75 19.02
N GLN A 13 -12.50 -28.74 18.23
CA GLN A 13 -11.86 -30.07 18.19
C GLN A 13 -10.59 -30.12 17.33
N ALA A 14 -10.46 -29.24 16.33
CA ALA A 14 -9.31 -29.23 15.42
C ALA A 14 -7.99 -28.84 16.10
N ALA A 15 -8.03 -28.14 17.23
CA ALA A 15 -6.84 -27.73 17.97
C ALA A 15 -6.41 -28.73 19.08
N VAL A 16 -7.17 -29.80 19.32
CA VAL A 16 -6.94 -30.72 20.46
C VAL A 16 -6.40 -32.09 20.02
N ARG A 17 -6.34 -32.39 18.72
CA ARG A 17 -5.74 -33.65 18.23
C ARG A 17 -4.34 -33.43 17.68
N LEU A 18 -3.40 -33.20 18.59
CA LEU A 18 -2.02 -33.62 18.40
C LEU A 18 -1.83 -34.93 19.16
N THR A 19 -1.52 -35.98 18.38
CA THR A 19 -0.82 -37.19 18.82
C THR A 19 -1.67 -38.22 19.56
N ARG A 20 -2.22 -39.20 18.82
CA ARG A 20 -2.12 -40.65 19.12
C ARG A 20 -2.88 -41.47 18.08
N GLU A 21 -2.19 -41.86 17.01
CA GLU A 21 -2.22 -43.24 16.51
C GLU A 21 -0.82 -43.56 16.00
N ALA A 22 -0.18 -44.51 16.65
CA ALA A 22 1.05 -45.13 16.19
C ALA A 22 0.92 -46.64 16.46
N ALA A 23 1.02 -47.42 15.40
CA ALA A 23 1.76 -48.68 15.38
C ALA A 23 2.50 -48.70 14.02
N PRO A 24 3.79 -49.05 13.99
CA PRO A 24 4.28 -50.38 14.35
C PRO A 24 5.30 -50.37 15.50
N GLY A 25 5.41 -51.50 16.21
CA GLY A 25 6.30 -51.69 17.38
C GLY A 25 7.80 -51.78 17.03
N PRO A 26 8.70 -52.20 17.95
CA PRO A 26 8.50 -52.81 19.27
C PRO A 26 9.05 -51.98 20.47
N ALA A 27 8.72 -52.43 21.67
CA ALA A 27 9.01 -51.86 23.01
C ALA A 27 10.52 -51.73 23.34
N PRO A 28 10.96 -51.01 24.40
CA PRO A 28 10.94 -51.51 25.79
C PRO A 28 10.84 -50.38 26.87
N PRO A 29 11.32 -50.54 28.13
CA PRO A 29 10.51 -50.72 29.34
C PRO A 29 10.53 -49.52 30.32
N ALA A 30 9.84 -49.71 31.44
CA ALA A 30 9.57 -48.76 32.50
C ALA A 30 10.81 -48.17 33.22
N ARG A 31 10.56 -46.98 33.77
CA ARG A 31 11.39 -46.06 34.58
C ARG A 31 12.16 -46.70 35.73
N GLU A 32 13.38 -46.21 35.99
CA GLU A 32 13.76 -45.64 37.30
C GLU A 32 15.08 -44.84 37.25
N ALA A 33 15.16 -43.81 38.11
CA ALA A 33 16.34 -43.08 38.64
C ALA A 33 17.23 -42.18 37.73
N ALA A 34 17.52 -40.98 38.25
CA ALA A 34 18.52 -39.97 37.82
C ALA A 34 19.99 -40.47 37.96
N PRO A 35 21.09 -39.74 37.63
CA PRO A 35 21.30 -38.34 37.19
C PRO A 35 22.25 -38.25 35.93
N PRO A 36 23.30 -37.39 35.90
CA PRO A 36 23.46 -36.14 35.16
C PRO A 36 24.12 -36.28 33.76
N GLN A 37 23.97 -35.29 32.88
CA GLN A 37 24.83 -35.17 31.69
C GLN A 37 25.75 -33.96 31.77
N ALA A 38 27.05 -34.26 31.78
CA ALA A 38 28.15 -33.36 31.57
C ALA A 38 28.48 -33.26 30.07
N SER A 39 28.89 -32.05 29.69
CA SER A 39 29.91 -31.68 28.70
C SER A 39 30.05 -32.41 27.35
N ALA A 40 29.81 -31.63 26.30
CA ALA A 40 30.77 -31.35 25.21
C ALA A 40 30.32 -30.00 24.61
N GLY A 41 31.13 -28.95 24.39
CA GLY A 41 32.58 -28.85 24.21
C GLY A 41 32.83 -27.82 23.08
N GLY A 42 33.35 -26.63 23.42
CA GLY A 42 34.06 -25.64 22.57
C GLY A 42 33.26 -24.99 21.42
N VAL A 43 33.29 -23.67 21.18
CA VAL A 43 34.47 -22.81 20.96
C VAL A 43 34.13 -21.37 21.29
N GLY A 44 35.05 -20.66 21.95
CA GLY A 44 35.00 -19.20 22.10
C GLY A 44 35.31 -18.72 23.51
N GLY A 45 36.51 -19.04 24.01
CA GLY A 45 37.01 -18.49 25.26
C GLY A 45 37.12 -16.96 25.18
N LYS A 46 36.29 -16.27 25.95
CA LYS A 46 36.64 -14.96 26.49
C LYS A 46 36.30 -14.96 27.95
N GLU A 47 37.36 -14.98 28.73
CA GLU A 47 37.41 -15.05 30.16
C GLU A 47 36.77 -13.78 30.71
N TRP A 48 35.50 -13.85 31.10
CA TRP A 48 34.94 -12.89 32.04
C TRP A 48 35.47 -13.29 33.41
N ALA A 49 36.72 -12.91 33.68
CA ALA A 49 37.20 -12.80 35.04
C ALA A 49 36.27 -11.78 35.71
N PHE A 50 35.32 -12.26 36.52
CA PHE A 50 34.53 -11.41 37.39
C PHE A 50 35.54 -10.60 38.22
N PRO A 51 35.56 -9.26 38.12
CA PRO A 51 36.47 -8.47 38.94
C PRO A 51 36.14 -8.79 40.40
N SER A 52 37.14 -9.34 41.08
CA SER A 52 37.09 -9.76 42.48
C SER A 52 36.41 -8.69 43.35
N ALA A 53 35.65 -9.14 44.35
CA ALA A 53 34.68 -8.45 45.19
C ALA A 53 35.14 -7.18 45.96
N SER A 54 35.82 -6.23 45.30
CA SER A 54 36.40 -5.06 45.95
C SER A 54 36.61 -3.89 44.95
N VAL A 55 35.69 -3.65 44.03
CA VAL A 55 35.78 -2.49 43.12
C VAL A 55 35.47 -1.17 43.86
N PHE A 56 34.66 -1.22 44.92
CA PHE A 56 34.18 -0.05 45.66
C PHE A 56 34.70 0.04 47.11
N ALA A 57 35.65 -0.81 47.50
CA ALA A 57 36.10 -0.88 48.90
C ALA A 57 36.80 0.39 49.40
N GLY A 58 37.25 1.27 48.51
CA GLY A 58 37.86 2.57 48.84
C GLY A 58 36.96 3.78 48.61
N THR A 59 35.75 3.61 48.09
CA THR A 59 34.87 4.75 47.78
C THR A 59 34.02 5.12 49.00
N THR A 60 34.40 6.22 49.66
CA THR A 60 33.55 6.87 50.66
C THR A 60 32.58 7.79 49.93
N ILE A 61 31.34 7.34 49.73
CA ILE A 61 30.29 8.14 49.10
C ILE A 61 29.51 8.85 50.20
N ASP A 62 29.56 10.19 50.20
CA ASP A 62 28.76 11.01 51.11
C ASP A 62 27.27 10.89 50.75
N PRO A 63 26.38 10.48 51.68
CA PRO A 63 24.94 10.35 51.40
C PRO A 63 24.28 11.66 50.95
N GLY A 64 24.86 12.83 51.26
CA GLY A 64 24.38 14.12 50.77
C GLY A 64 24.52 14.29 49.25
N ALA A 65 25.57 13.72 48.66
CA ALA A 65 25.85 13.78 47.22
C ALA A 65 24.95 12.85 46.38
N LEU A 66 24.31 11.87 47.01
CA LEU A 66 23.36 10.95 46.36
C LEU A 66 21.98 11.57 46.14
N VAL A 67 21.69 12.72 46.77
CA VAL A 67 20.44 13.45 46.55
C VAL A 67 20.56 14.29 45.28
N GLN A 68 20.57 13.60 44.13
CA GLN A 68 20.47 14.26 42.84
C GLN A 68 19.05 14.79 42.66
N LYS A 69 18.85 16.09 42.97
CA LYS A 69 17.66 16.83 42.57
C LYS A 69 17.75 17.04 41.05
N LEU A 70 17.21 16.09 40.29
CA LEU A 70 17.13 16.21 38.84
C LEU A 70 16.10 17.30 38.52
N ASP A 71 16.55 18.46 38.04
CA ASP A 71 15.64 19.46 37.48
C ASP A 71 14.94 18.81 36.28
N GLU A 72 13.60 18.89 36.27
CA GLU A 72 12.76 18.32 35.22
C GLU A 72 13.10 18.98 33.88
N ASP A 73 14.05 18.39 33.18
CA ASP A 73 14.51 18.88 31.89
C ASP A 73 13.31 18.89 30.93
N VAL A 74 12.99 20.05 30.38
CA VAL A 74 11.78 20.31 29.56
C VAL A 74 11.69 19.33 28.38
N ARG A 75 12.82 18.77 27.95
CA ARG A 75 12.93 17.75 26.89
C ARG A 75 12.33 16.40 27.29
N SER A 76 12.32 16.05 28.58
CA SER A 76 11.79 14.77 29.10
C SER A 76 10.26 14.74 29.18
N ARG A 77 9.59 15.90 29.14
CA ARG A 77 8.12 16.00 29.11
C ARG A 77 7.50 15.60 27.76
N ALA A 78 8.28 15.57 26.68
CA ALA A 78 7.77 15.28 25.34
C ALA A 78 7.47 13.79 25.12
N SER A 79 8.20 12.89 25.79
CA SER A 79 7.99 11.44 25.65
C SER A 79 6.84 10.93 26.52
N THR A 80 6.59 11.56 27.66
CA THR A 80 5.52 11.17 28.60
C THR A 80 4.14 11.66 28.20
N ARG A 81 4.01 12.79 27.46
CA ARG A 81 2.69 13.34 27.09
C ARG A 81 1.98 12.66 25.93
N ARG A 82 2.65 11.81 25.13
CA ARG A 82 2.04 11.18 23.94
C ARG A 82 1.02 10.06 24.27
N GLY A 83 0.72 9.84 25.56
CA GLY A 83 -0.30 8.92 26.03
C GLY A 83 -1.11 9.43 27.23
N VAL A 84 -0.98 10.71 27.59
CA VAL A 84 -1.76 11.36 28.66
C VAL A 84 -2.88 12.17 28.01
N GLU A 85 -3.73 11.49 27.24
CA GLU A 85 -5.14 11.86 27.35
C GLU A 85 -5.48 11.50 28.78
N THR A 86 -5.76 12.51 29.62
CA THR A 86 -6.38 12.29 30.92
C THR A 86 -7.53 11.33 30.66
N LYS A 87 -7.38 10.05 31.06
CA LYS A 87 -8.40 9.03 30.86
C LYS A 87 -9.53 9.41 31.81
N ALA A 88 -10.27 10.46 31.48
CA ALA A 88 -11.58 10.74 32.00
C ALA A 88 -12.28 9.40 31.95
N VAL A 89 -12.78 8.94 33.10
CA VAL A 89 -13.38 7.61 33.21
C VAL A 89 -14.69 7.69 32.44
N LEU A 90 -14.60 7.50 31.11
CA LEU A 90 -15.75 7.60 30.23
C LEU A 90 -16.75 6.50 30.63
N PRO A 91 -18.05 6.79 30.59
CA PRO A 91 -19.08 5.80 30.83
C PRO A 91 -18.92 4.62 29.86
N LYS A 92 -19.29 3.41 30.32
CA LYS A 92 -19.14 2.15 29.58
C LYS A 92 -19.73 2.21 28.16
N LYS A 93 -20.83 2.96 27.98
CA LYS A 93 -21.49 3.18 26.68
C LYS A 93 -20.58 3.91 25.69
N GLU A 94 -19.90 4.98 26.11
CA GLU A 94 -18.99 5.75 25.26
C GLU A 94 -17.74 4.94 24.92
N LYS A 95 -17.18 4.21 25.88
CA LYS A 95 -16.05 3.30 25.62
C LYS A 95 -16.39 2.26 24.56
N LEU A 96 -17.60 1.70 24.58
CA LEU A 96 -18.03 0.73 23.58
C LEU A 96 -18.19 1.37 22.18
N LYS A 97 -18.74 2.58 22.11
CA LYS A 97 -18.85 3.35 20.85
C LYS A 97 -17.48 3.64 20.25
N LEU A 98 -16.55 4.16 21.07
CA LEU A 98 -15.18 4.42 20.63
C LEU A 98 -14.47 3.16 20.17
N ARG A 99 -14.69 2.01 20.83
CA ARG A 99 -14.13 0.72 20.35
C ARG A 99 -14.70 0.33 18.99
N ARG A 100 -16.00 0.51 18.77
CA ARG A 100 -16.66 0.23 17.48
C ARG A 100 -16.14 1.17 16.39
N GLU A 101 -16.06 2.46 16.65
CA GLU A 101 -15.56 3.46 15.70
C GLU A 101 -14.11 3.19 15.33
N ARG A 102 -13.23 2.95 16.32
CA ARG A 102 -11.83 2.57 16.08
C ARG A 102 -11.74 1.29 15.25
N TRP A 103 -12.62 0.34 15.49
CA TRP A 103 -12.65 -0.90 14.70
C TRP A 103 -13.13 -0.68 13.26
N LEU A 104 -14.18 0.11 13.05
CA LEU A 104 -14.65 0.50 11.71
C LEU A 104 -13.58 1.27 10.95
N HIS A 105 -12.96 2.25 11.59
CA HIS A 105 -11.87 3.02 11.01
C HIS A 105 -10.69 2.12 10.63
N LYS A 106 -10.33 1.13 11.48
CA LYS A 106 -9.31 0.14 11.14
C LYS A 106 -9.70 -0.71 9.92
N ILE A 107 -10.96 -1.13 9.81
CA ILE A 107 -11.46 -1.87 8.65
C ILE A 107 -11.35 -1.01 7.38
N GLU A 108 -11.78 0.24 7.45
CA GLU A 108 -11.70 1.18 6.33
C GLU A 108 -10.25 1.43 5.90
N ALA A 109 -9.35 1.66 6.85
CA ALA A 109 -7.93 1.83 6.59
C ALA A 109 -7.32 0.60 5.87
N ILE A 110 -7.66 -0.62 6.31
CA ILE A 110 -7.21 -1.86 5.66
C ILE A 110 -7.76 -1.94 4.23
N LYS A 111 -9.06 -1.69 4.03
CA LYS A 111 -9.68 -1.71 2.69
C LYS A 111 -9.01 -0.72 1.75
N LEU A 112 -8.77 0.51 2.21
CA LEU A 112 -8.08 1.53 1.41
C LEU A 112 -6.66 1.11 1.07
N ALA A 113 -5.91 0.57 2.04
CA ALA A 113 -4.56 0.06 1.80
C ALA A 113 -4.54 -1.11 0.80
N GLU A 114 -5.50 -2.03 0.89
CA GLU A 114 -5.64 -3.14 -0.07
C GLU A 114 -5.97 -2.65 -1.48
N GLN A 115 -6.86 -1.66 -1.61
CA GLN A 115 -7.19 -1.05 -2.89
C GLN A 115 -5.96 -0.39 -3.52
N LYS A 116 -5.20 0.41 -2.73
CA LYS A 116 -3.94 1.03 -3.18
C LYS A 116 -2.93 -0.02 -3.65
N ARG A 117 -2.69 -1.06 -2.85
CA ARG A 117 -1.78 -2.17 -3.21
C ARG A 117 -2.21 -2.88 -4.50
N LYS A 118 -3.52 -3.10 -4.69
CA LYS A 118 -4.04 -3.72 -5.93
C LYS A 118 -3.85 -2.80 -7.14
N ALA A 119 -4.10 -1.51 -6.98
CA ALA A 119 -3.88 -0.52 -8.04
C ALA A 119 -2.40 -0.44 -8.41
N GLU A 120 -1.52 -0.39 -7.41
CA GLU A 120 -0.06 -0.40 -7.61
C GLU A 120 0.41 -1.66 -8.33
N ARG A 121 -0.04 -2.85 -7.92
CA ARG A 121 0.26 -4.11 -8.62
C ARG A 121 -0.20 -4.10 -10.07
N ARG A 122 -1.38 -3.56 -10.35
CA ARG A 122 -1.89 -3.42 -11.72
C ARG A 122 -1.01 -2.50 -12.54
N ARG A 123 -0.60 -1.36 -11.96
CA ARG A 123 0.33 -0.41 -12.58
C ARG A 123 1.70 -1.05 -12.83
N GLN A 124 2.26 -1.76 -11.86
CA GLN A 124 3.54 -2.48 -12.01
C GLN A 124 3.46 -3.58 -13.07
N ALA A 125 2.31 -4.27 -13.19
CA ALA A 125 2.12 -5.31 -14.20
C ALA A 125 1.98 -4.75 -15.63
N THR A 126 1.50 -3.51 -15.78
CA THR A 126 1.50 -2.82 -17.07
C THR A 126 2.75 -1.98 -17.22
N VAL A 127 3.62 -2.25 -18.20
CA VAL A 127 4.76 -1.37 -18.51
C VAL A 127 4.23 -0.08 -19.15
N VAL A 128 3.69 0.81 -18.33
CA VAL A 128 3.17 2.11 -18.77
C VAL A 128 4.30 3.11 -18.61
N VAL A 129 4.91 3.48 -19.73
CA VAL A 129 5.84 4.61 -19.78
C VAL A 129 5.04 5.88 -19.40
N GLY A 130 5.38 6.49 -18.27
CA GLY A 130 4.82 7.79 -17.85
C GLY A 130 3.72 7.77 -16.79
N ASP A 131 3.54 6.70 -16.00
CA ASP A 131 2.68 6.78 -14.81
C ASP A 131 3.28 7.77 -13.79
N LEU A 132 2.59 8.89 -13.57
CA LEU A 132 3.00 9.93 -12.62
C LEU A 132 2.55 9.63 -11.18
N GLN A 133 1.73 8.61 -10.97
CA GLN A 133 1.23 8.30 -9.64
C GLN A 133 2.30 7.87 -8.63
N PRO A 134 3.33 7.08 -8.99
CA PRO A 134 4.45 6.81 -8.09
C PRO A 134 5.14 8.08 -7.57
N LEU A 135 5.27 9.12 -8.42
CA LEU A 135 5.84 10.41 -8.02
C LEU A 135 4.92 11.18 -7.06
N ARG A 136 3.59 11.13 -7.29
CA ARG A 136 2.59 11.76 -6.42
C ARG A 136 2.52 11.07 -5.05
N ASP A 137 2.58 9.74 -5.02
CA ASP A 137 2.54 8.95 -3.80
C ASP A 137 3.83 9.12 -2.96
N ALA A 138 4.99 9.33 -3.61
CA ALA A 138 6.27 9.56 -2.95
C ALA A 138 6.46 10.99 -2.41
N LEU A 139 5.63 11.95 -2.84
CA LEU A 139 5.72 13.36 -2.45
C LEU A 139 4.38 13.85 -1.86
N PRO A 140 4.06 13.49 -0.60
CA PRO A 140 2.82 13.90 0.06
C PRO A 140 2.61 15.43 0.17
N GLU A 141 3.62 16.25 -0.15
CA GLU A 141 3.56 17.73 -0.14
C GLU A 141 3.08 18.34 -1.48
N LEU A 142 2.96 17.57 -2.57
CA LEU A 142 2.53 18.13 -3.86
C LEU A 142 1.04 18.49 -3.93
N LEU A 143 0.20 17.96 -3.05
CA LEU A 143 -1.23 18.30 -3.00
C LEU A 143 -1.43 19.79 -2.64
N GLU A 144 -0.54 20.33 -1.80
CA GLU A 144 -0.52 21.73 -1.40
C GLU A 144 0.03 22.63 -2.52
N LEU A 145 0.94 22.11 -3.34
CA LEU A 145 1.53 22.82 -4.48
C LEU A 145 0.62 22.81 -5.74
N GLU A 146 -0.18 21.77 -5.95
CA GLU A 146 -1.15 21.69 -7.08
C GLU A 146 -2.30 22.70 -6.89
N ALA A 147 -2.66 23.07 -5.66
CA ALA A 147 -3.64 24.12 -5.37
C ALA A 147 -3.22 25.51 -5.92
N GLY A 148 -1.92 25.74 -6.16
CA GLY A 148 -1.38 26.96 -6.78
C GLY A 148 -1.08 26.85 -8.28
N GLY A 149 -1.20 25.67 -8.88
CA GLY A 149 -0.78 25.38 -10.25
C GLY A 149 -1.82 25.81 -11.30
N ARG A 150 -1.59 26.99 -11.89
CA ARG A 150 -2.33 27.54 -13.04
C ARG A 150 -2.71 26.48 -14.08
N ARG A 151 -4.02 26.37 -14.35
CA ARG A 151 -4.56 25.80 -15.59
C ARG A 151 -3.94 26.54 -16.78
N LEU A 152 -3.03 25.89 -17.49
CA LEU A 152 -2.58 26.37 -18.79
C LEU A 152 -3.75 26.23 -19.79
N PRO A 153 -4.09 27.29 -20.55
CA PRO A 153 -5.16 27.22 -21.53
C PRO A 153 -4.77 26.23 -22.64
N ALA A 154 -5.60 25.21 -22.82
CA ALA A 154 -5.47 24.26 -23.91
C ALA A 154 -5.55 25.00 -25.25
N ARG A 155 -4.47 24.91 -26.05
CA ARG A 155 -4.45 25.31 -27.46
C ARG A 155 -5.60 24.60 -28.18
N ARG A 156 -6.64 25.36 -28.50
CA ARG A 156 -7.76 24.95 -29.34
C ARG A 156 -7.34 25.20 -30.79
N GLY A 157 -6.75 24.18 -31.42
CA GLY A 157 -6.36 24.21 -32.83
C GLY A 157 -7.31 23.32 -33.62
N ALA A 158 -7.98 23.91 -34.61
CA ALA A 158 -8.93 23.27 -35.50
C ALA A 158 -8.31 22.10 -36.28
N ALA A 159 -9.12 21.06 -36.53
CA ALA A 159 -9.32 20.44 -37.85
C ALA A 159 -9.86 19.01 -37.68
N SER A 160 -11.16 18.87 -37.94
CA SER A 160 -11.96 17.70 -38.39
C SER A 160 -11.80 16.31 -37.77
N ARG A 161 -10.74 16.01 -37.04
CA ARG A 161 -10.51 14.72 -36.38
C ARG A 161 -10.52 14.93 -34.88
N PRO A 162 -11.27 14.11 -34.13
CA PRO A 162 -11.26 14.21 -32.69
C PRO A 162 -9.84 13.87 -32.19
N ARG A 163 -9.17 14.82 -31.54
CA ARG A 163 -7.83 14.57 -30.97
C ARG A 163 -7.96 13.46 -29.91
N PRO A 164 -6.91 12.66 -29.63
CA PRO A 164 -6.95 11.63 -28.59
C PRO A 164 -7.46 12.14 -27.23
N ALA A 165 -7.18 13.40 -26.90
CA ALA A 165 -7.68 14.08 -25.71
C ALA A 165 -9.20 14.37 -25.72
N GLU A 166 -9.81 14.52 -26.89
CA GLU A 166 -11.25 14.74 -27.08
C GLU A 166 -12.01 13.41 -27.01
N LEU A 167 -11.49 12.36 -27.65
CA LEU A 167 -12.05 11.01 -27.57
C LEU A 167 -12.18 10.53 -26.12
N SER A 168 -11.19 10.83 -25.27
CA SER A 168 -11.21 10.45 -23.85
C SER A 168 -12.37 11.09 -23.06
N ARG A 169 -12.91 12.23 -23.51
CA ARG A 169 -13.99 12.96 -22.83
C ARG A 169 -15.38 12.55 -23.29
N MET A 170 -15.48 11.86 -24.43
CA MET A 170 -16.75 11.48 -25.05
C MET A 170 -17.35 10.20 -24.45
N ASN A 171 -18.67 10.09 -24.51
CA ASN A 171 -19.39 8.87 -24.17
C ASN A 171 -19.15 7.78 -25.23
N ALA A 172 -19.30 6.51 -24.87
CA ALA A 172 -19.12 5.35 -25.75
C ALA A 172 -20.00 5.41 -27.00
N ALA A 173 -21.28 5.80 -26.88
CA ALA A 173 -22.18 5.93 -28.03
C ALA A 173 -21.68 6.98 -29.03
N GLN A 174 -21.18 8.11 -28.55
CA GLN A 174 -20.63 9.17 -29.40
C GLN A 174 -19.35 8.71 -30.11
N ARG A 175 -18.53 7.87 -29.45
CA ARG A 175 -17.36 7.26 -30.11
C ARG A 175 -17.76 6.30 -31.22
N LEU A 176 -18.82 5.51 -31.04
CA LEU A 176 -19.32 4.61 -32.07
C LEU A 176 -19.81 5.40 -33.30
N GLN A 177 -20.55 6.49 -33.08
CA GLN A 177 -21.00 7.37 -34.18
C GLN A 177 -19.84 7.93 -34.99
N LEU A 178 -18.78 8.43 -34.33
CA LEU A 178 -17.58 8.90 -35.03
C LEU A 178 -16.90 7.79 -35.86
N LEU A 179 -16.84 6.57 -35.33
CA LEU A 179 -16.28 5.43 -36.07
C LEU A 179 -17.14 5.07 -37.29
N GLU A 180 -18.46 5.17 -37.17
CA GLU A 180 -19.39 4.96 -38.29
C GLU A 180 -19.21 6.04 -39.37
N GLU A 181 -19.08 7.31 -38.98
CA GLU A 181 -18.78 8.42 -39.90
C GLU A 181 -17.43 8.25 -40.60
N GLU A 182 -16.38 7.85 -39.89
CA GLU A 182 -15.07 7.59 -40.51
C GLU A 182 -15.12 6.37 -41.43
N ARG A 183 -15.90 5.34 -41.08
CA ARG A 183 -16.11 4.17 -41.94
C ARG A 183 -16.79 4.56 -43.25
N THR A 184 -17.83 5.41 -43.22
CA THR A 184 -18.51 5.85 -44.44
C THR A 184 -17.59 6.73 -45.29
N ARG A 185 -16.91 7.71 -44.69
CA ARG A 185 -15.90 8.54 -45.39
C ARG A 185 -14.82 7.70 -46.06
N PHE A 186 -14.35 6.65 -45.38
CA PHE A 186 -13.33 5.76 -45.94
C PHE A 186 -13.88 4.91 -47.09
N GLN A 187 -15.11 4.41 -46.97
CA GLN A 187 -15.76 3.68 -48.06
C GLN A 187 -15.95 4.57 -49.30
N GLU A 188 -16.33 5.83 -49.12
CA GLU A 188 -16.43 6.81 -50.20
C GLU A 188 -15.06 7.07 -50.85
N LEU A 189 -14.01 7.24 -50.05
CA LEU A 189 -12.65 7.42 -50.56
C LEU A 189 -12.20 6.20 -51.40
N LEU A 190 -12.47 4.99 -50.91
CA LEU A 190 -12.19 3.76 -51.64
C LEU A 190 -13.06 3.59 -52.89
N ALA A 191 -14.25 4.18 -52.93
CA ALA A 191 -15.10 4.21 -54.11
C ALA A 191 -14.60 5.21 -55.17
N SER A 192 -13.83 6.22 -54.76
CA SER A 192 -13.33 7.26 -55.68
C SER A 192 -12.34 6.69 -56.71
N PRO A 193 -12.59 6.88 -58.03
CA PRO A 193 -11.70 6.37 -59.07
C PRO A 193 -10.28 6.94 -59.01
N ALA A 194 -10.15 8.21 -58.59
CA ALA A 194 -8.86 8.89 -58.48
C ALA A 194 -7.96 8.26 -57.42
N TYR A 195 -8.53 7.83 -56.29
CA TYR A 195 -7.78 7.12 -55.24
C TYR A 195 -7.41 5.71 -55.69
N ARG A 196 -8.31 5.01 -56.41
CA ARG A 196 -8.02 3.67 -56.96
C ARG A 196 -6.92 3.68 -58.00
N ALA A 197 -6.88 4.69 -58.87
CA ALA A 197 -5.88 4.78 -59.92
C ALA A 197 -4.48 5.12 -59.38
N SER A 198 -4.41 6.05 -58.41
CA SER A 198 -3.12 6.49 -57.85
C SER A 198 -3.27 6.96 -56.39
N PRO A 199 -3.20 6.04 -55.40
CA PRO A 199 -3.50 6.37 -54.01
C PRO A 199 -2.47 7.34 -53.41
N LEU A 200 -1.18 7.16 -53.71
CA LEU A 200 -0.11 8.01 -53.16
C LEU A 200 -0.23 9.47 -53.64
N LEU A 201 -0.60 9.69 -54.91
CA LEU A 201 -0.81 11.02 -55.46
C LEU A 201 -2.04 11.71 -54.85
N ALA A 202 -3.12 10.95 -54.65
CA ALA A 202 -4.34 11.47 -54.01
C ALA A 202 -4.06 11.92 -52.57
N ILE A 203 -3.32 11.11 -51.80
CA ILE A 203 -2.90 11.44 -50.44
C ILE A 203 -1.99 12.68 -50.45
N GLY A 204 -0.99 12.72 -51.34
CA GLY A 204 -0.07 13.86 -51.45
C GLY A 204 -0.79 15.18 -51.75
N ARG A 205 -1.79 15.17 -52.66
CA ARG A 205 -2.62 16.34 -52.95
C ARG A 205 -3.44 16.79 -51.75
N GLN A 206 -4.06 15.86 -51.03
CA GLN A 206 -4.84 16.17 -49.84
C GLN A 206 -3.98 16.77 -48.73
N LEU A 207 -2.78 16.24 -48.49
CA LEU A 207 -1.83 16.78 -47.52
C LEU A 207 -1.37 18.19 -47.90
N ALA A 208 -1.06 18.43 -49.17
CA ALA A 208 -0.68 19.75 -49.66
C ALA A 208 -1.79 20.79 -49.43
N GLN A 209 -3.06 20.42 -49.66
CA GLN A 209 -4.22 21.28 -49.37
C GLN A 209 -4.36 21.57 -47.87
N GLN A 210 -4.17 20.57 -47.00
CA GLN A 210 -4.22 20.77 -45.55
C GLN A 210 -3.12 21.73 -45.07
N MET A 211 -1.90 21.58 -45.57
CA MET A 211 -0.78 22.47 -45.22
C MET A 211 -1.03 23.93 -45.64
N GLN A 212 -1.70 24.16 -46.77
CA GLN A 212 -2.06 25.50 -47.21
C GLN A 212 -3.15 26.12 -46.32
N LEU A 213 -4.13 25.33 -45.88
CA LEU A 213 -5.19 25.79 -44.98
C LEU A 213 -4.65 26.11 -43.58
N ASP A 214 -3.76 25.27 -43.05
CA ASP A 214 -3.14 25.48 -41.73
C ASP A 214 -2.15 26.64 -41.74
N GLY A 215 -1.48 26.90 -42.87
CA GLY A 215 -0.53 28.01 -43.04
C GLY A 215 -1.18 29.37 -43.36
N SER A 216 -2.45 29.40 -43.76
CA SER A 216 -3.19 30.63 -44.10
C SER A 216 -3.98 31.22 -42.92
N GLN A 217 -3.82 30.67 -41.72
CA GLN A 217 -4.50 31.14 -40.51
C GLN A 217 -3.53 32.02 -39.68
N PRO A 218 -3.85 33.31 -39.43
CA PRO A 218 -2.98 34.23 -38.68
C PRO A 218 -2.84 33.87 -37.19
#